data_AF-A0A098GA33-F1
#
_entry.id   AF-A0A098GA33-F1
#
_cell.length_a   1.000
_cell.length_b   1.000
_cell.length_c   1.000
_cell.angle_alpha   90.00
_cell.angle_beta   90.00
_cell.angle_gamma   90.00
#
_symmetry.space_group_name_H-M   'P 1'
#
loop_
_entity.id
_entity.type
_entity.pdbx_description
1 polymer ?
#
loop_
_entity_poly.entity_id
_entity_poly.type
_entity_poly.pdbx_seq_one_letter_code
_entity_poly.pdbx_strand_id
1 'polypeptide(L)'
;MSKEKVDTEETKKTAILLAIENLLLAPLYYFSPKAGFTASVALTGATLWQLHELGKDKRSVENLLNQAGSFFSSKADASSADIDNAVSNIVKGGATIYDGFVPK
;
A
#
# COMPACT_ATOMS: atom_id res chain seq x y z
N MET A 1 2.31 -4.94 22.41
CA MET A 1 3.06 -4.74 21.16
C MET A 1 2.84 -3.30 20.71
N SER A 2 3.92 -2.59 20.36
CA SER A 2 3.80 -1.22 19.85
C SER A 2 3.04 -1.30 18.53
N LYS A 3 1.87 -0.66 18.44
CA LYS A 3 1.23 -0.40 17.14
C LYS A 3 2.26 0.39 16.36
N GLU A 4 2.90 -0.23 15.38
CA GLU A 4 3.79 0.47 14.46
C GLU A 4 2.92 1.49 13.75
N LYS A 5 2.98 2.74 14.22
CA LYS A 5 2.15 3.81 13.69
C LYS A 5 2.63 4.04 12.27
N VAL A 6 1.80 3.63 11.31
CA VAL A 6 1.99 3.96 9.90
C VAL A 6 2.28 5.46 9.80
N ASP A 7 3.40 5.80 9.18
CA ASP A 7 3.88 7.17 9.14
C ASP A 7 2.87 8.05 8.39
N THR A 8 2.51 9.19 8.99
CA THR A 8 1.44 10.05 8.46
C THR A 8 1.87 10.75 7.18
N GLU A 9 3.15 11.08 7.02
CA GLU A 9 3.70 11.69 5.82
C GLU A 9 3.81 10.68 4.68
N GLU A 10 4.31 9.48 4.96
CA GLU A 10 4.35 8.39 3.96
C GLU A 10 2.96 8.00 3.47
N THR A 11 1.98 8.01 4.38
CA THR A 11 0.56 7.78 4.05
C THR A 11 0.05 8.84 3.10
N LYS A 12 0.37 10.12 3.33
CA LYS A 12 -0.02 11.22 2.45
C LYS A 12 0.58 11.05 1.04
N LYS A 13 1.87 10.74 0.95
CA LYS A 13 2.56 10.51 -0.33
C LYS A 13 1.92 9.38 -1.13
N THR A 14 1.61 8.27 -0.45
CA THR A 14 0.91 7.13 -1.05
C THR A 14 -0.50 7.48 -1.49
N ALA A 15 -1.25 8.22 -0.68
CA ALA A 15 -2.60 8.68 -1.02
C ALA A 15 -2.59 9.60 -2.26
N ILE A 16 -1.58 10.47 -2.39
CA ILE A 16 -1.40 11.31 -3.57
C ILE A 16 -1.17 10.46 -4.82
N LEU A 17 -0.32 9.43 -4.75
CA LEU A 17 -0.10 8.52 -5.89
C LEU A 17 -1.40 7.83 -6.33
N LEU A 18 -2.17 7.27 -5.39
CA LEU A 18 -3.45 6.63 -5.70
C LEU A 18 -4.48 7.62 -6.25
N ALA A 19 -4.46 8.86 -5.78
CA ALA A 19 -5.32 9.92 -6.32
C ALA A 19 -4.93 10.28 -7.76
N ILE A 20 -3.64 10.37 -8.07
CA ILE A 20 -3.14 10.60 -9.44
C ILE A 20 -3.54 9.43 -10.35
N GLU A 21 -3.36 8.19 -9.91
CA GLU A 21 -3.78 7.00 -10.64
C GLU A 21 -5.28 7.07 -11.01
N ASN A 22 -6.14 7.35 -10.03
CA ASN A 22 -7.58 7.45 -10.26
C ASN A 22 -7.95 8.63 -11.17
N LEU A 23 -7.23 9.76 -11.07
CA LEU A 23 -7.43 10.91 -11.94
C LEU A 23 -7.10 10.58 -13.40
N LEU A 24 -6.03 9.80 -13.65
CA LEU A 24 -5.68 9.32 -14.98
C LEU A 24 -6.74 8.37 -15.58
N LEU A 25 -7.49 7.68 -14.72
CA LEU A 25 -8.57 6.78 -15.12
C LEU A 25 -9.92 7.49 -15.30
N ALA A 26 -10.08 8.70 -14.78
CA ALA A 26 -11.32 9.48 -14.87
C ALA A 26 -11.88 9.60 -16.31
N PRO A 27 -11.06 9.82 -17.37
CA PRO A 27 -11.56 9.86 -18.75
C PRO A 27 -12.21 8.54 -19.20
N LEU A 28 -11.71 7.38 -18.75
CA LEU A 28 -12.29 6.09 -19.12
C LEU A 28 -13.71 5.92 -18.59
N TYR A 29 -14.00 6.47 -17.40
CA TYR A 29 -15.37 6.50 -16.87
C TYR A 29 -16.31 7.34 -17.73
N TYR A 30 -15.80 8.40 -18.37
CA TYR A 30 -16.60 9.24 -19.26
C TYR A 30 -16.98 8.51 -20.55
N PHE A 31 -16.06 7.74 -21.14
CA PHE A 31 -16.32 7.00 -22.38
C PHE A 31 -17.15 5.73 -22.17
N SER A 32 -16.84 4.95 -21.13
CA SER A 32 -17.55 3.72 -20.81
C SER A 32 -17.47 3.45 -19.31
N PRO A 33 -18.55 3.71 -18.55
CA PRO A 33 -18.56 3.52 -17.10
C PRO A 33 -18.18 2.10 -16.66
N LYS A 34 -18.60 1.08 -17.42
CA LYS A 34 -18.25 -0.33 -17.14
C LYS A 34 -16.76 -0.60 -17.36
N ALA A 35 -16.21 -0.15 -18.49
CA ALA A 35 -14.80 -0.34 -18.78
C ALA A 35 -13.92 0.48 -17.82
N GLY A 36 -14.30 1.73 -17.50
CA GLY A 36 -13.64 2.56 -16.51
C GLY A 36 -13.62 1.91 -15.13
N PHE A 37 -14.75 1.38 -14.66
CA PHE A 37 -14.80 0.67 -13.39
C PHE A 37 -13.90 -0.58 -13.38
N THR A 38 -13.99 -1.43 -14.40
CA THR A 38 -13.16 -2.64 -14.49
C THR A 38 -11.67 -2.28 -14.56
N ALA A 39 -11.30 -1.28 -15.36
CA ALA A 39 -9.92 -0.81 -15.47
C ALA A 39 -9.41 -0.31 -14.11
N SER A 40 -10.19 0.50 -13.38
CA SER A 40 -9.78 1.02 -12.08
C SER A 40 -9.62 -0.05 -11.01
N VAL A 41 -10.51 -1.04 -10.97
CA VAL A 41 -10.34 -2.16 -10.02
C VAL A 41 -9.08 -2.95 -10.34
N ALA A 42 -8.85 -3.25 -11.62
CA ALA A 42 -7.67 -4.01 -12.03
C ALA A 42 -6.36 -3.23 -11.77
N LEU A 43 -6.31 -1.95 -12.16
CA LEU A 43 -5.15 -1.09 -11.95
C LEU A 43 -4.89 -0.85 -10.47
N THR A 44 -5.91 -0.47 -9.69
CA THR A 44 -5.74 -0.25 -8.25
C THR A 44 -5.24 -1.53 -7.57
N GLY A 45 -5.76 -2.69 -7.93
CA GLY A 45 -5.28 -3.98 -7.41
C GLY A 45 -3.82 -4.25 -7.75
N ALA A 46 -3.42 -4.05 -9.01
CA ALA A 46 -2.04 -4.20 -9.45
C ALA A 46 -1.09 -3.20 -8.77
N THR A 47 -1.52 -1.94 -8.63
CA THR A 47 -0.78 -0.88 -7.95
C THR A 47 -0.58 -1.24 -6.49
N LEU A 48 -1.64 -1.60 -5.75
CA LEU A 48 -1.51 -2.01 -4.35
C LEU A 48 -0.58 -3.20 -4.17
N TRP A 49 -0.63 -4.20 -5.06
CA TRP A 49 0.29 -5.33 -5.04
C TRP A 49 1.74 -4.89 -5.26
N GLN A 50 1.99 -4.02 -6.24
CA GLN A 50 3.33 -3.51 -6.52
C GLN A 50 3.89 -2.66 -5.37
N LEU A 51 3.06 -1.79 -4.78
CA LEU A 51 3.41 -1.00 -3.60
C LEU A 51 3.73 -1.90 -2.41
N HIS A 52 2.93 -2.93 -2.19
CA HIS A 52 3.17 -3.92 -1.14
C HIS A 52 4.53 -4.62 -1.33
N GLU A 53 4.83 -5.11 -2.54
CA GLU A 53 6.08 -5.83 -2.80
C GLU A 53 7.31 -4.92 -2.64
N LEU A 54 7.25 -3.70 -3.17
CA LEU A 54 8.30 -2.69 -2.98
C LEU A 54 8.49 -2.32 -1.50
N GLY A 55 7.39 -2.15 -0.77
CA GLY A 55 7.45 -1.88 0.66
C GLY A 55 8.04 -3.01 1.47
N LYS A 56 7.73 -4.26 1.11
CA LYS A 56 8.26 -5.45 1.75
C LYS A 56 9.79 -5.50 1.69
N ASP A 57 10.36 -5.14 0.53
CA ASP A 57 11.81 -5.05 0.34
C ASP A 57 12.44 -3.93 1.19
N LYS A 58 11.75 -2.80 1.31
CA LYS A 58 12.22 -1.65 2.10
C LYS A 58 12.07 -1.83 3.62
N ARG A 59 11.18 -2.73 4.07
CA ARG A 59 10.88 -3.03 5.47
C ARG A 59 11.28 -4.44 5.88
N SER A 60 12.27 -5.03 5.22
CA SER A 60 12.69 -6.43 5.42
C SER A 60 12.96 -6.79 6.88
N VAL A 61 13.57 -5.89 7.66
CA VAL A 61 13.87 -6.10 9.09
C VAL A 61 12.60 -6.02 9.96
N GLU A 62 11.73 -5.04 9.74
CA GLU A 62 10.47 -4.88 10.48
C GLU A 62 9.50 -6.03 10.18
N ASN A 63 9.42 -6.45 8.92
CA ASN A 63 8.62 -7.60 8.50
C ASN A 63 9.09 -8.90 9.18
N LEU A 64 10.40 -9.09 9.34
CA LEU A 64 10.95 -10.24 10.06
C LEU A 64 10.56 -10.24 11.55
N LEU A 65 10.61 -9.07 12.20
CA LEU A 65 10.20 -8.92 13.60
C LEU A 65 8.70 -9.15 13.79
N ASN A 66 7.87 -8.63 12.89
CA ASN A 66 6.42 -8.82 12.97
C ASN A 66 6.02 -10.26 12.66
N GLN A 67 6.72 -10.93 11.73
CA GLN A 67 6.53 -12.36 11.47
C GLN A 67 6.90 -13.21 12.69
N ALA A 68 8.03 -12.93 13.36
CA ALA A 68 8.43 -13.61 14.59
C ALA A 68 7.42 -13.41 15.74
N GLY A 69 6.85 -12.20 15.87
CA GLY A 69 5.80 -11.91 16.85
C GLY A 69 4.46 -12.61 16.56
N SER A 70 4.08 -12.71 15.28
CA SER A 70 2.85 -13.38 14.85
C SER A 70 2.85 -14.88 15.17
N PHE A 71 4.01 -15.55 15.06
CA PHE A 71 4.18 -16.96 15.42
C PHE A 71 3.83 -17.30 16.89
N PHE A 72 3.94 -16.34 17.81
CA PHE A 72 3.60 -16.52 19.23
C PHE A 72 2.25 -15.90 19.62
N SER A 73 1.48 -15.40 18.65
CA SER A 73 0.22 -14.70 18.89
C SER A 73 -1.01 -15.60 18.69
N SER A 74 -2.16 -15.19 19.25
CA SER A 74 -3.43 -15.88 19.02
C SER A 74 -3.86 -15.73 17.55
N LYS A 75 -4.57 -16.71 16.96
CA LYS A 75 -4.98 -16.67 15.54
C LYS A 75 -5.71 -15.38 15.12
N ALA A 76 -6.42 -14.73 16.05
CA ALA A 76 -7.10 -13.47 15.78
C ALA A 76 -6.12 -12.29 15.71
N ASP A 77 -5.14 -12.26 16.61
CA ASP A 77 -4.09 -11.22 16.64
C ASP A 77 -3.12 -11.36 15.45
N ALA A 78 -2.83 -12.60 15.03
CA ALA A 78 -1.99 -12.87 13.86
C ALA A 78 -2.57 -12.25 12.58
N SER A 79 -3.89 -12.42 12.36
CA SER A 79 -4.59 -11.88 11.18
C SER A 79 -4.56 -10.35 11.15
N SER A 80 -4.77 -9.68 12.29
CA SER A 80 -4.68 -8.22 12.36
C SER A 80 -3.25 -7.72 12.13
N ALA A 81 -2.24 -8.42 12.67
CA ALA A 81 -0.84 -8.08 12.43
C ALA A 81 -0.45 -8.20 10.96
N ASP A 82 -0.97 -9.21 10.25
CA ASP A 82 -0.71 -9.41 8.82
C ASP A 82 -1.32 -8.30 7.97
N ILE A 83 -2.53 -7.85 8.30
CA ILE A 83 -3.18 -6.71 7.63
C ILE A 83 -2.41 -5.42 7.89
N ASP A 84 -2.05 -5.16 9.15
CA ASP A 84 -1.29 -3.96 9.51
C ASP A 84 0.08 -3.91 8.82
N ASN A 85 0.75 -5.07 8.69
CA ASN A 85 1.98 -5.23 7.91
C ASN A 85 1.77 -4.96 6.42
N ALA A 86 0.70 -5.49 5.84
CA ALA A 86 0.41 -5.28 4.42
C ALA A 86 0.18 -3.80 4.12
N VAL A 87 -0.60 -3.10 4.95
CA VAL A 87 -0.83 -1.65 4.84
C VAL A 87 0.48 -0.88 5.01
N SER A 88 1.27 -1.25 6.01
CA SER A 88 2.61 -0.71 6.28
C SER A 88 3.55 -0.82 5.08
N ASN A 89 3.55 -1.96 4.39
CA ASN A 89 4.33 -2.18 3.18
C ASN A 89 3.79 -1.31 2.03
N ILE A 90 2.48 -1.29 1.79
CA ILE A 90 1.87 -0.45 0.74
C ILE A 90 2.26 1.02 0.92
N VAL A 91 2.17 1.54 2.15
CA VAL A 91 2.49 2.94 2.46
C VAL A 91 3.98 3.23 2.24
N LYS A 92 4.87 2.32 2.65
CA LYS A 92 6.31 2.52 2.42
C LYS A 92 6.67 2.45 0.94
N GLY A 93 6.08 1.50 0.21
CA GLY A 93 6.26 1.37 -1.23
C GLY A 93 5.77 2.62 -1.97
N GLY A 94 4.60 3.13 -1.61
CA GLY A 94 4.03 4.35 -2.19
C GLY A 94 4.90 5.57 -1.93
N ALA A 95 5.33 5.78 -0.68
CA ALA A 95 6.26 6.86 -0.35
C ALA A 95 7.58 6.76 -1.12
N THR A 96 8.11 5.54 -1.29
CA THR A 96 9.34 5.29 -2.07
C THR A 96 9.17 5.68 -3.54
N ILE A 97 8.06 5.32 -4.17
CA ILE A 97 7.76 5.72 -5.55
C ILE A 97 7.62 7.24 -5.63
N TYR A 98 6.84 7.84 -4.72
CA TYR A 98 6.59 9.28 -4.71
C TYR A 98 7.90 10.07 -4.62
N ASP A 99 8.78 9.70 -3.68
CA ASP A 99 10.08 10.35 -3.48
C ASP A 99 11.03 10.14 -4.68
N GLY A 100 10.83 9.10 -5.48
CA GLY A 100 11.56 8.88 -6.73
C GLY A 100 11.12 9.80 -7.87
N PHE A 101 9.86 10.24 -7.87
CA PHE A 101 9.30 11.11 -8.91
C PHE A 101 9.24 12.59 -8.51
N VAL A 102 9.12 12.88 -7.21
CA VAL A 102 9.04 14.23 -6.67
C VAL A 102 10.36 14.53 -5.95
N PRO A 103 11.25 15.36 -6.53
CA PRO A 103 12.48 15.75 -5.87
C PRO A 103 12.18 16.53 -4.58
N LYS A 104 13.08 16.37 -3.60
CA LYS A 104 13.04 17.07 -2.30
C LYS A 104 13.25 18.57 -2.45
#